data_AF-A0A955VFN1-F1
#
_entry.id   AF-A0A955VFN1-F1
#
_cell.length_a   1.000
_cell.length_b   1.000
_cell.length_c   1.000
_cell.angle_alpha   90.00
_cell.angle_beta   90.00
_cell.angle_gamma   90.00
#
_symmetry.space_group_name_H-M   'P 1'
#
loop_
_entity.id
_entity.type
_entity.pdbx_description
1 polymer ?
#
loop_
_entity_poly.entity_id
_entity_poly.type
_entity_poly.pdbx_seq_one_letter_code
_entity_poly.pdbx_strand_id
1 'polypeptide(L)'
;MRRATLPLHHAMLTVGCLLLFVVGCSKTGSSDADAVDPLCESLCETAPPKLDDAFKVCSAASVEACRTTCDDLVRDYIPICGSCRLEGASFSTGETVDESCDADGLCTIRNGAGCQYPNGDSAQRDACYRTLFPREEVECEPQFRPLSDCADLCS
;
A
#
# COMPACT_ATOMS: atom_id res chain seq x y z
N MET A 1 -58.78 16.94 -39.26
CA MET A 1 -58.64 17.59 -40.59
C MET A 1 -57.15 17.78 -40.89
N ARG A 2 -56.79 17.62 -42.16
CA ARG A 2 -55.43 17.50 -42.74
C ARG A 2 -54.61 18.80 -42.71
N ARG A 3 -53.27 18.63 -42.75
CA ARG A 3 -52.20 19.34 -43.52
C ARG A 3 -50.99 19.56 -42.59
N ALA A 4 -49.88 18.83 -42.65
CA ALA A 4 -48.89 18.60 -43.71
C ALA A 4 -48.29 19.90 -44.27
N THR A 5 -47.00 20.16 -43.97
CA THR A 5 -45.97 20.77 -44.86
C THR A 5 -44.60 20.88 -44.14
N LEU A 6 -43.66 20.00 -44.51
CA LEU A 6 -42.25 20.35 -44.74
C LEU A 6 -42.23 21.23 -46.02
N PRO A 7 -41.27 22.17 -46.26
CA PRO A 7 -39.93 21.74 -46.71
C PRO A 7 -38.73 22.74 -46.61
N LEU A 8 -37.53 22.16 -46.77
CA LEU A 8 -36.41 22.57 -47.66
C LEU A 8 -35.45 23.76 -47.39
N HIS A 9 -34.17 23.39 -47.54
CA HIS A 9 -33.00 24.11 -48.11
C HIS A 9 -32.28 25.20 -47.31
N HIS A 10 -30.98 24.98 -47.05
CA HIS A 10 -29.80 25.62 -47.66
C HIS A 10 -28.55 24.99 -46.99
N ALA A 11 -27.75 24.16 -47.65
CA ALA A 11 -26.67 24.48 -48.59
C ALA A 11 -25.39 25.06 -47.93
N MET A 12 -24.31 24.27 -48.03
CA MET A 12 -22.89 24.63 -48.25
C MET A 12 -22.15 25.58 -47.26
N LEU A 13 -21.03 25.11 -46.68
CA LEU A 13 -19.65 25.53 -47.01
C LEU A 13 -18.65 24.93 -45.99
N THR A 14 -17.85 23.92 -46.35
CA THR A 14 -16.40 24.04 -46.69
C THR A 14 -15.55 24.84 -45.70
N VAL A 15 -14.82 24.15 -44.81
CA VAL A 15 -13.44 24.52 -44.42
C VAL A 15 -12.67 23.24 -44.12
N GLY A 16 -11.67 22.94 -44.95
CA GLY A 16 -10.76 21.82 -44.74
C GLY A 16 -9.81 22.09 -43.58
N CYS A 17 -9.55 21.06 -42.78
CA CYS A 17 -8.38 21.01 -41.91
C CYS A 17 -7.56 19.80 -42.32
N LEU A 18 -6.65 20.05 -43.26
CA LEU A 18 -5.58 19.18 -43.66
C LEU A 18 -4.54 19.22 -42.52
N LEU A 19 -4.59 18.28 -41.59
CA LEU A 19 -3.55 18.11 -40.56
C LEU A 19 -2.85 16.77 -40.76
N LEU A 20 -1.64 16.90 -41.32
CA LEU A 20 -0.54 15.94 -41.29
C LEU A 20 -0.30 15.46 -39.85
N PHE A 21 -0.86 14.32 -39.46
CA PHE A 21 -0.34 13.57 -38.34
C PHE A 21 0.77 12.64 -38.84
N VAL A 22 1.99 13.14 -38.66
CA VAL A 22 3.23 12.36 -38.57
C VAL A 22 2.94 11.03 -37.88
N VAL A 23 3.09 9.95 -38.64
CA VAL A 23 3.19 8.58 -38.12
C VAL A 23 4.48 8.53 -37.32
N GLY A 24 4.39 8.91 -36.05
CA GLY A 24 5.40 8.58 -35.05
C GLY A 24 5.35 7.08 -34.84
N CYS A 25 6.39 6.38 -35.27
CA CYS A 25 6.72 5.06 -34.74
C CYS A 25 7.00 5.21 -33.24
N SER A 26 5.95 5.22 -32.42
CA SER A 26 6.07 4.91 -31.00
C SER A 26 6.43 3.44 -30.92
N LYS A 27 7.73 3.22 -30.78
CA LYS A 27 8.38 1.97 -30.44
C LYS A 27 7.61 1.33 -29.27
N THR A 28 6.72 0.39 -29.57
CA THR A 28 6.12 -0.53 -28.58
C THR A 28 7.23 -1.48 -28.13
N GLY A 29 8.11 -0.97 -27.27
CA GLY A 29 8.91 -1.79 -26.38
C GLY A 29 8.08 -1.97 -25.12
N SER A 30 7.33 -3.08 -25.05
CA SER A 30 6.94 -3.64 -23.76
C SER A 30 8.23 -4.13 -23.12
N SER A 31 8.85 -3.27 -22.33
CA SER A 31 9.82 -3.70 -21.34
C SER A 31 9.02 -3.89 -20.06
N ASP A 32 8.98 -5.12 -19.55
CA ASP A 32 8.61 -5.45 -18.18
C ASP A 32 9.61 -4.80 -17.20
N ALA A 33 9.62 -3.46 -17.17
CA ALA A 33 10.52 -2.62 -16.39
C ALA A 33 9.85 -1.98 -15.17
N ASP A 34 8.57 -2.29 -14.95
CA ASP A 34 7.77 -1.83 -13.79
C ASP A 34 7.42 -2.98 -12.84
N ALA A 35 8.06 -4.15 -12.99
CA ALA A 35 7.87 -5.26 -12.07
C ALA A 35 8.68 -4.97 -10.79
N VAL A 36 7.98 -4.68 -9.69
CA VAL A 36 8.57 -4.53 -8.36
C VAL A 36 9.32 -5.82 -7.99
N ASP A 37 10.53 -5.70 -7.44
CA ASP A 37 11.28 -6.86 -6.97
C ASP A 37 10.44 -7.69 -5.96
N PRO A 38 10.32 -9.02 -6.11
CA PRO A 38 9.54 -9.86 -5.20
C PRO A 38 9.93 -9.72 -3.72
N LEU A 39 11.19 -9.40 -3.44
CA LEU A 39 11.67 -9.09 -2.09
C LEU A 39 10.97 -7.83 -1.55
N CYS A 40 10.88 -6.79 -2.36
CA CYS A 40 10.20 -5.53 -2.02
C CYS A 40 8.68 -5.70 -1.91
N GLU A 41 8.08 -6.57 -2.73
CA GLU A 41 6.67 -6.92 -2.56
C GLU A 41 6.42 -7.59 -1.20
N SER A 42 7.25 -8.56 -0.82
CA SER A 42 7.12 -9.28 0.45
C SER A 42 7.40 -8.40 1.66
N LEU A 43 8.30 -7.43 1.54
CA LEU A 43 8.68 -6.53 2.62
C LEU A 43 7.63 -5.45 2.88
N CYS A 44 7.02 -4.93 1.81
CA CYS A 44 6.06 -3.85 1.86
C CYS A 44 4.61 -4.34 1.97
N GLU A 45 4.39 -5.65 2.09
CA GLU A 45 3.06 -6.19 2.34
C GLU A 45 2.67 -5.95 3.81
N THR A 46 1.62 -5.16 4.03
CA THR A 46 0.97 -5.15 5.34
C THR A 46 0.29 -6.48 5.54
N ALA A 47 0.76 -7.26 6.52
CA ALA A 47 0.10 -8.50 6.89
C ALA A 47 -1.42 -8.27 7.03
N PRO A 48 -2.26 -9.14 6.46
CA PRO A 48 -3.71 -8.97 6.55
C PRO A 48 -4.11 -8.86 8.02
N PRO A 49 -5.03 -7.93 8.37
CA PRO A 49 -5.38 -7.67 9.76
C PRO A 49 -5.91 -8.96 10.39
N LYS A 50 -5.45 -9.24 11.62
CA LYS A 50 -5.78 -10.48 12.34
C LYS A 50 -7.26 -10.60 12.70
N LEU A 51 -8.01 -9.50 12.57
CA LEU A 51 -9.41 -9.39 12.89
C LEU A 51 -10.04 -8.30 12.02
N ASP A 52 -11.19 -8.60 11.42
CA ASP A 52 -11.95 -7.61 10.64
C ASP A 52 -12.37 -6.43 11.51
N ASP A 53 -12.30 -5.23 10.92
CA ASP A 53 -12.63 -3.93 11.53
C ASP A 53 -11.80 -3.56 12.78
N ALA A 54 -10.66 -4.23 13.00
CA ALA A 54 -9.69 -3.87 14.02
C ALA A 54 -8.30 -3.61 13.42
N PHE A 55 -7.49 -2.95 14.22
CA PHE A 55 -6.10 -2.57 13.97
C PHE A 55 -5.92 -1.51 12.89
N LYS A 56 -4.84 -0.77 13.04
CA LYS A 56 -4.37 0.13 11.99
C LYS A 56 -3.89 -0.67 10.79
N VAL A 57 -4.04 -0.08 9.60
CA VAL A 57 -3.44 -0.58 8.36
C VAL A 57 -2.69 0.54 7.67
N CYS A 58 -1.58 0.22 7.00
CA CYS A 58 -0.87 1.22 6.21
C CYS A 58 -1.69 1.59 4.99
N SER A 59 -1.64 2.87 4.61
CA SER A 59 -2.31 3.38 3.41
C SER A 59 -1.75 2.72 2.15
N ALA A 60 -2.59 2.64 1.11
CA ALA A 60 -2.15 2.16 -0.19
C ALA A 60 -0.97 3.00 -0.73
N ALA A 61 -1.01 4.31 -0.48
CA ALA A 61 0.08 5.23 -0.83
C ALA A 61 1.39 4.90 -0.10
N SER A 62 1.31 4.58 1.21
CA SER A 62 2.48 4.14 1.98
C SER A 62 3.05 2.81 1.47
N VAL A 63 2.20 1.85 1.10
CA VAL A 63 2.63 0.57 0.52
C VAL A 63 3.36 0.79 -0.81
N GLU A 64 2.81 1.63 -1.68
CA GLU A 64 3.43 2.00 -2.96
C GLU A 64 4.77 2.71 -2.73
N ALA A 65 4.82 3.69 -1.83
CA ALA A 65 6.05 4.40 -1.49
C ALA A 65 7.14 3.46 -0.93
N CYS A 66 6.76 2.48 -0.11
CA CYS A 66 7.66 1.45 0.39
C CYS A 66 8.27 0.64 -0.76
N ARG A 67 7.44 0.18 -1.70
CA ARG A 67 7.89 -0.62 -2.85
C ARG A 67 8.86 0.15 -3.73
N THR A 68 8.51 1.39 -4.08
CA THR A 68 9.37 2.28 -4.88
C THR A 68 10.71 2.52 -4.19
N THR A 69 10.69 2.82 -2.89
CA THR A 69 11.93 3.06 -2.14
C THR A 69 12.79 1.80 -2.06
N CYS A 70 12.18 0.65 -1.82
CA CYS A 70 12.89 -0.63 -1.78
C CYS A 70 13.51 -0.98 -3.15
N ASP A 71 12.76 -0.78 -4.24
CA ASP A 71 13.24 -1.05 -5.60
C ASP A 71 14.44 -0.16 -5.95
N ASP A 72 14.37 1.13 -5.62
CA ASP A 72 15.50 2.06 -5.78
C ASP A 72 16.73 1.58 -5.00
N LEU A 73 16.55 1.05 -3.79
CA LEU A 73 17.66 0.50 -2.99
C LEU A 73 18.26 -0.78 -3.60
N VAL A 74 17.46 -1.64 -4.20
CA VAL A 74 17.96 -2.84 -4.88
C VAL A 74 18.69 -2.47 -6.16
N ARG A 75 18.19 -1.47 -6.90
CA ARG A 75 18.75 -1.04 -8.18
C ARG A 75 20.04 -0.22 -8.04
N ASP A 76 20.07 0.71 -7.09
CA ASP A 76 21.13 1.73 -7.02
C ASP A 76 22.36 1.25 -6.24
N TYR A 77 22.27 0.12 -5.53
CA TYR A 77 23.37 -0.43 -4.74
C TYR A 77 23.87 -1.76 -5.31
N ILE A 78 25.16 -2.06 -5.09
CA ILE A 78 25.72 -3.39 -5.38
C ILE A 78 24.84 -4.45 -4.68
N PRO A 79 24.50 -5.59 -5.32
CA PRO A 79 23.53 -6.54 -4.78
C PRO A 79 23.75 -6.92 -3.31
N ILE A 80 25.00 -7.04 -2.87
CA ILE A 80 25.36 -7.35 -1.48
C ILE A 80 25.03 -6.18 -0.53
N CYS A 81 25.28 -4.95 -0.95
CA CYS A 81 24.96 -3.73 -0.20
C CYS A 81 23.44 -3.53 -0.10
N GLY A 82 22.72 -3.72 -1.21
CA GLY A 82 21.25 -3.66 -1.24
C GLY A 82 20.63 -4.68 -0.28
N SER A 83 21.08 -5.94 -0.33
CA SER A 83 20.63 -6.98 0.62
C SER A 83 20.89 -6.60 2.08
N CYS A 84 22.08 -6.12 2.43
CA CYS A 84 22.39 -5.69 3.80
C CYS A 84 21.43 -4.59 4.31
N ARG A 85 21.02 -3.67 3.44
CA ARG A 85 20.11 -2.59 3.82
C ARG A 85 18.67 -3.07 4.05
N LEU A 86 18.27 -4.13 3.35
CA LEU A 86 16.98 -4.77 3.49
C LEU A 86 16.95 -5.77 4.66
N GLU A 87 18.09 -6.24 5.15
CA GLU A 87 18.15 -7.09 6.35
C GLU A 87 17.58 -6.35 7.56
N GLY A 88 16.51 -6.90 8.16
CA GLY A 88 15.85 -6.28 9.30
C GLY A 88 15.05 -5.02 8.96
N ALA A 89 14.85 -4.73 7.68
CA ALA A 89 13.94 -3.66 7.27
C ALA A 89 12.50 -4.03 7.67
N SER A 90 11.74 -3.01 8.06
CA SER A 90 10.39 -3.19 8.61
C SER A 90 9.43 -2.16 8.03
N PHE A 91 8.23 -2.62 7.70
CA PHE A 91 7.11 -1.77 7.30
C PHE A 91 5.92 -2.09 8.20
N SER A 92 5.56 -1.17 9.10
CA SER A 92 4.52 -1.41 10.10
C SER A 92 3.83 -0.13 10.52
N THR A 93 2.65 -0.28 11.13
CA THR A 93 1.85 0.83 11.68
C THR A 93 2.40 1.35 13.01
N GLY A 94 3.45 0.73 13.57
CA GLY A 94 3.96 1.02 14.90
C GLY A 94 3.02 0.62 16.04
N GLU A 95 1.91 -0.05 15.74
CA GLU A 95 0.92 -0.46 16.73
C GLU A 95 1.40 -1.68 17.52
N THR A 96 1.36 -1.57 18.85
CA THR A 96 1.77 -2.64 19.76
C THR A 96 0.60 -3.09 20.62
N VAL A 97 0.48 -4.39 20.84
CA VAL A 97 -0.56 -5.00 21.68
C VAL A 97 0.08 -5.58 22.93
N ASP A 98 -0.39 -5.17 24.10
CA ASP A 98 -0.10 -5.82 25.39
C ASP A 98 -1.33 -6.60 25.85
N GLU A 99 -1.28 -7.94 25.77
CA GLU A 99 -2.31 -8.85 26.25
C GLU A 99 -1.73 -9.71 27.38
N SER A 100 -2.39 -9.71 28.53
CA SER A 100 -1.97 -10.47 29.71
C SER A 100 -3.17 -11.05 30.45
N CYS A 101 -3.04 -12.26 31.00
CA CYS A 101 -4.11 -12.89 31.78
C CYS A 101 -3.63 -13.15 33.21
N ASP A 102 -4.51 -12.93 34.17
CA ASP A 102 -4.27 -13.26 35.57
C ASP A 102 -4.63 -14.72 35.90
N ALA A 103 -4.34 -15.11 37.14
CA ALA A 103 -4.62 -16.45 37.65
C ALA A 103 -6.12 -16.75 37.84
N ASP A 104 -6.95 -15.70 37.93
CA ASP A 104 -8.40 -15.82 38.05
C ASP A 104 -9.07 -16.05 36.68
N GLY A 105 -8.27 -16.06 35.61
CA GLY A 105 -8.73 -16.29 34.25
C GLY A 105 -9.35 -15.06 33.61
N LEU A 106 -9.01 -13.86 34.09
CA LEU A 106 -9.37 -12.61 33.42
C LEU A 106 -8.18 -12.09 32.61
N CYS A 107 -8.42 -11.84 31.34
CA CYS A 107 -7.43 -11.30 30.43
C CYS A 107 -7.66 -9.81 30.23
N THR A 108 -6.57 -9.05 30.08
CA THR A 108 -6.57 -7.62 29.82
C THR A 108 -5.74 -7.32 28.58
N ILE A 109 -6.34 -6.59 27.63
CA ILE A 109 -5.64 -5.98 26.51
C ILE A 109 -5.43 -4.49 26.81
N ARG A 110 -4.23 -3.95 26.55
CA ARG A 110 -3.90 -2.54 26.78
C ARG A 110 -3.39 -1.83 25.51
N ASN A 111 -3.87 -0.60 25.32
CA ASN A 111 -3.41 0.38 24.33
C ASN A 111 -3.62 1.81 24.85
N GLY A 112 -2.91 2.18 25.92
CA GLY A 112 -3.20 3.39 26.71
C GLY A 112 -4.46 3.26 27.60
N ALA A 113 -5.56 2.77 27.03
CA ALA A 113 -6.75 2.28 27.73
C ALA A 113 -6.72 0.74 27.86
N GLY A 114 -7.46 0.18 28.81
CA GLY A 114 -7.55 -1.27 29.04
C GLY A 114 -8.95 -1.83 28.79
N CYS A 115 -9.03 -3.04 28.25
CA CYS A 115 -10.27 -3.82 28.12
C CYS A 115 -10.06 -5.21 28.71
N GLN A 116 -11.04 -5.70 29.46
CA GLN A 116 -10.98 -7.00 30.14
C GLN A 116 -12.00 -7.98 29.55
N TYR A 117 -11.63 -9.26 29.47
CA TYR A 117 -12.50 -10.34 29.02
C TYR A 117 -12.11 -11.66 29.70
N PRO A 118 -13.04 -12.61 29.87
CA PRO A 118 -12.73 -13.93 30.39
C PRO A 118 -11.79 -14.71 29.45
N ASN A 119 -10.81 -15.41 30.01
CA ASN A 119 -9.92 -16.27 29.27
C ASN A 119 -10.72 -17.38 28.56
N GLY A 120 -10.40 -17.62 27.29
CA GLY A 120 -11.13 -18.55 26.43
C GLY A 120 -12.37 -17.97 25.76
N ASP A 121 -12.82 -16.76 26.11
CA ASP A 121 -13.92 -16.08 25.41
C ASP A 121 -13.38 -15.25 24.23
N SER A 122 -13.26 -15.91 23.07
CA SER A 122 -12.77 -15.25 21.85
C SER A 122 -13.68 -14.13 21.36
N ALA A 123 -15.00 -14.21 21.61
CA ALA A 123 -15.92 -13.17 21.16
C ALA A 123 -15.74 -11.87 21.95
N GLN A 124 -15.59 -11.97 23.28
CA GLN A 124 -15.28 -10.80 24.11
C GLN A 124 -13.87 -10.27 23.85
N ARG A 125 -12.89 -11.14 23.62
CA ARG A 125 -11.54 -10.73 23.20
C ARG A 125 -11.58 -9.91 21.92
N ASP A 126 -12.27 -10.39 20.90
CA ASP A 126 -12.36 -9.71 19.61
C ASP A 126 -13.15 -8.39 19.73
N ALA A 127 -14.16 -8.32 20.60
CA ALA A 127 -14.84 -7.07 20.93
C ALA A 127 -13.91 -6.06 21.62
N CYS A 128 -13.04 -6.51 22.54
CA CYS A 128 -11.99 -5.68 23.12
C CYS A 128 -11.04 -5.14 22.06
N TYR A 129 -10.58 -5.99 21.13
CA TYR A 129 -9.70 -5.56 20.04
C TYR A 129 -10.34 -4.48 19.16
N ARG A 130 -11.59 -4.65 18.71
CA ARG A 130 -12.29 -3.62 17.91
C ARG A 130 -12.49 -2.31 18.66
N THR A 131 -12.63 -2.36 19.98
CA THR A 131 -12.82 -1.16 20.81
C THR A 131 -11.51 -0.40 21.03
N LEU A 132 -10.41 -1.12 21.31
CA LEU A 132 -9.12 -0.52 21.65
C LEU A 132 -8.25 -0.20 20.43
N PHE A 133 -8.49 -0.90 19.32
CA PHE A 133 -7.75 -0.75 18.06
C PHE A 133 -8.78 -0.62 16.93
N PRO A 134 -9.50 0.51 16.83
CA PRO A 134 -10.43 0.71 15.73
C PRO A 134 -9.68 0.68 14.40
N ARG A 135 -10.33 0.16 13.36
CA ARG A 135 -9.77 0.17 12.01
C ARG A 135 -9.54 1.60 11.54
N GLU A 136 -8.28 1.91 11.26
CA GLU A 136 -7.84 3.20 10.74
C GLU A 136 -6.75 2.98 9.69
N GLU A 137 -6.83 3.73 8.60
CA GLU A 137 -5.74 3.79 7.62
C GLU A 137 -4.76 4.88 8.06
N VAL A 138 -3.47 4.52 8.16
CA VAL A 138 -2.41 5.42 8.62
C VAL A 138 -1.27 5.45 7.62
N GLU A 139 -0.53 6.56 7.64
CA GLU A 139 0.73 6.64 6.91
C GLU A 139 1.80 5.81 7.64
N CYS A 140 2.44 4.93 6.89
CA CYS A 140 3.55 4.09 7.36
C CYS A 140 4.81 4.46 6.59
N GLU A 141 5.93 4.51 7.30
CA GLU A 141 7.23 4.74 6.68
C GLU A 141 8.07 3.47 6.78
N PRO A 142 8.64 2.99 5.67
CA PRO A 142 9.55 1.86 5.71
C PRO A 142 10.83 2.25 6.45
N GLN A 143 11.27 1.37 7.34
CA GLN A 143 12.56 1.52 7.99
C GLN A 143 13.54 0.54 7.37
N PHE A 144 14.60 1.08 6.78
CA PHE A 144 15.72 0.31 6.24
C PHE A 144 16.95 0.53 7.11
N ARG A 145 17.89 -0.42 7.08
CA ARG A 145 19.17 -0.20 7.75
C ARG A 145 19.90 0.99 7.12
N PRO A 146 20.57 1.82 7.95
CA PRO A 146 21.33 2.94 7.44
C PRO A 146 22.55 2.45 6.68
N LEU A 147 22.94 3.20 5.64
CA LEU A 147 24.07 2.83 4.78
C LEU A 147 25.39 2.68 5.57
N SER A 148 25.56 3.44 6.65
CA SER A 148 26.72 3.34 7.54
C SER A 148 26.95 1.94 8.07
N ASP A 149 25.88 1.18 8.32
CA ASP A 149 25.96 -0.15 8.91
C ASP A 149 26.26 -1.24 7.87
N CYS A 150 26.23 -0.86 6.59
CA CYS A 150 26.53 -1.72 5.45
C CYS A 150 27.79 -1.26 4.69
N ALA A 151 28.47 -0.20 5.13
CA ALA A 151 29.52 0.48 4.37
C ALA A 151 30.64 -0.47 3.89
N ASP A 152 31.03 -1.44 4.73
CA ASP A 152 32.07 -2.44 4.41
C ASP A 152 31.65 -3.40 3.27
N LEU A 153 30.36 -3.51 2.99
CA LEU A 153 29.78 -4.32 1.90
C LEU A 153 29.48 -3.50 0.65
N CYS A 154 29.54 -2.17 0.75
CA CYS A 154 29.16 -1.22 -0.30
C CYS A 154 30.36 -0.60 -1.03
N SER A 155 31.59 -0.98 -0.66
CA SER A 155 32.85 -0.47 -1.21
C SER A 155 33.38 -1.26 -2.39
#